data_AF-A0E945-F1
#
_entry.id   AF-A0E945-F1
#
_cell.length_a   1.000
_cell.length_b   1.000
_cell.length_c   1.000
_cell.angle_alpha   90.00
_cell.angle_beta   90.00
_cell.angle_gamma   90.00
#
_symmetry.space_group_name_H-M   'P 1'
#
loop_
_entity.id
_entity.type
_entity.pdbx_description
1 polymer ?
#
loop_
_entity_poly.entity_id
_entity_poly.type
_entity_poly.pdbx_seq_one_letter_code
_entity_poly.pdbx_strand_id
1 'polypeptide(L)'
;MKSANSNLPNSIQPDQNEINEYIKEYLRYSSFANTLECFEAEIKSKQVSNKMLNKQQQQKQIGDEAPRLFQLFKSDNTKTKREINLEKEQKAFNKKYQQILQAGRQIFSVSINLLQLLHSLKETAKNENLSETLENYKIQLGKYHKVIINEGKPEGTELITEQVMHEHKTKLFKNFQDKHVDGMIEVLLSLRVNALQIAPELRKNLVYELIRNDVFNIEATEKFDFVVHLLDINNQSLRHAITSLISVISSTLRGVEYLTYNGNMIIIEKIIKILKEQENGSVTQRFCLAILQKASIKDTVIPTYVHNEMIQWIILLIQKSINTKIHIFCLDFASATLANVIHTPYTLQHLEKQGRFAHQVMEQLLKFMKEQIQVSVLMHVLICLSYLSKENFAKQMEECRFVERISEFVEYYSVINTENEAAEIDKKTVLDLCAHMFHPKDTSLDNSETVELNELKTEDRIREYENEQGELIFECFQDEVS
;
A
#
# COMPACT_ATOMS: atom_id res chain seq x y z
N MET A 1 25.86 -69.37 -20.88
CA MET A 1 24.67 -69.58 -21.72
C MET A 1 24.50 -68.37 -22.61
N LYS A 2 24.18 -68.61 -23.89
CA LYS A 2 24.27 -67.68 -25.02
C LYS A 2 23.40 -66.43 -24.85
N SER A 3 23.98 -65.31 -25.29
CA SER A 3 23.34 -64.05 -25.66
C SER A 3 22.20 -64.26 -26.67
N ALA A 4 21.00 -63.76 -26.34
CA ALA A 4 19.96 -63.50 -27.31
C ALA A 4 20.12 -62.06 -27.81
N ASN A 5 20.70 -61.93 -29.00
CA ASN A 5 20.71 -60.70 -29.79
C ASN A 5 19.26 -60.33 -30.16
N SER A 6 18.73 -59.25 -29.59
CA SER A 6 17.64 -58.49 -30.21
C SER A 6 18.24 -57.32 -30.97
N ASN A 7 18.76 -57.60 -32.18
CA ASN A 7 18.97 -56.56 -33.19
C ASN A 7 17.58 -56.09 -33.65
N LEU A 8 16.99 -55.14 -32.92
CA LEU A 8 16.00 -54.25 -33.52
C LEU A 8 16.76 -53.33 -34.47
N PRO A 9 16.35 -53.20 -35.74
CA PRO A 9 16.98 -52.27 -36.65
C PRO A 9 16.85 -50.88 -36.04
N ASN A 10 17.96 -50.14 -35.95
CA ASN A 10 17.92 -48.69 -35.76
C ASN A 10 16.86 -48.16 -36.74
N SER A 11 15.73 -47.68 -36.24
CA SER A 11 14.77 -46.97 -37.08
C SER A 11 15.56 -45.79 -37.66
N ILE A 12 15.80 -45.85 -38.97
CA ILE A 12 16.48 -44.80 -39.69
C ILE A 12 15.57 -43.59 -39.52
N GLN A 13 15.95 -42.66 -38.66
CA GLN A 13 15.20 -41.42 -38.50
C GLN A 13 15.23 -40.71 -39.85
N PRO A 14 14.06 -40.30 -40.38
CA PRO A 14 14.00 -39.73 -41.71
C PRO A 14 14.83 -38.46 -41.74
N ASP A 15 15.64 -38.33 -42.79
CA ASP A 15 16.47 -37.14 -42.95
C ASP A 15 15.59 -35.94 -43.36
N GLN A 16 16.18 -34.74 -43.37
CA GLN A 16 15.44 -33.52 -43.69
C GLN A 16 14.82 -33.55 -45.09
N ASN A 17 15.44 -34.25 -46.05
CA ASN A 17 14.91 -34.37 -47.40
C ASN A 17 13.71 -35.31 -47.42
N GLU A 18 13.78 -36.41 -46.68
CA GLU A 18 12.71 -37.39 -46.56
C GLU A 18 11.46 -36.79 -45.90
N ILE A 19 11.64 -35.98 -44.85
CA ILE A 19 10.53 -35.23 -44.22
C ILE A 19 9.93 -34.21 -45.20
N ASN A 20 10.76 -33.50 -45.96
CA ASN A 20 10.26 -32.56 -46.98
C ASN A 20 9.46 -33.27 -48.07
N GLU A 21 9.87 -34.48 -48.50
CA GLU A 21 9.12 -35.27 -49.46
C GLU A 21 7.78 -35.76 -48.88
N TYR A 22 7.73 -36.18 -47.61
CA TYR A 22 6.45 -36.51 -46.96
C TYR A 22 5.49 -35.32 -46.90
N ILE A 23 6.01 -34.11 -46.61
CA ILE A 23 5.19 -32.88 -46.62
C ILE A 23 4.66 -32.59 -48.03
N LYS A 24 5.51 -32.71 -49.06
CA LYS A 24 5.08 -32.53 -50.46
C LYS A 24 4.03 -33.55 -50.86
N GLU A 25 4.21 -34.81 -50.50
CA GLU A 25 3.27 -35.89 -50.80
C GLU A 25 1.92 -35.64 -50.13
N TYR A 26 1.92 -35.23 -48.85
CA TYR A 26 0.69 -34.84 -48.14
C TYR A 26 -0.04 -33.66 -48.79
N LEU A 27 0.70 -32.60 -49.18
CA LEU A 27 0.12 -31.42 -49.83
C LEU A 27 -0.43 -31.75 -51.22
N ARG A 28 0.24 -32.64 -51.98
CA ARG A 28 -0.25 -33.16 -53.26
C ARG A 28 -1.53 -33.98 -53.05
N TYR A 29 -1.50 -34.92 -52.10
CA TYR A 29 -2.64 -35.78 -51.79
C TYR A 29 -3.87 -34.96 -51.36
N SER A 30 -3.68 -33.92 -50.55
CA SER A 30 -4.76 -33.06 -50.05
C SER A 30 -5.14 -31.93 -51.02
N SER A 31 -4.60 -31.91 -52.24
CA SER A 31 -4.90 -30.92 -53.29
C SER A 31 -4.60 -29.45 -52.92
N PHE A 32 -3.60 -29.20 -52.07
CA PHE A 32 -3.18 -27.84 -51.69
C PHE A 32 -2.10 -27.28 -52.63
N ALA A 33 -2.45 -27.08 -53.90
CA ALA A 33 -1.49 -26.71 -54.95
C ALA A 33 -0.70 -25.41 -54.65
N ASN A 34 -1.38 -24.35 -54.21
CA ASN A 34 -0.74 -23.06 -53.92
C ASN A 34 0.25 -23.16 -52.73
N THR A 35 -0.12 -23.92 -51.70
CA THR A 35 0.73 -24.15 -50.52
C THR A 35 1.96 -24.99 -50.88
N LEU A 36 1.78 -25.99 -51.75
CA LEU A 36 2.88 -26.81 -52.27
C LEU A 36 3.88 -25.96 -53.06
N GLU A 37 3.40 -25.08 -53.94
CA GLU A 37 4.27 -24.21 -54.75
C GLU A 37 5.10 -23.26 -53.87
N CYS A 38 4.46 -22.61 -52.89
CA CYS A 38 5.16 -21.77 -51.91
C CYS A 38 6.20 -22.56 -51.10
N PHE A 39 5.85 -23.77 -50.66
CA PHE A 39 6.75 -24.64 -49.91
C PHE A 39 7.97 -25.07 -50.74
N GLU A 40 7.76 -25.47 -51.99
CA GLU A 40 8.86 -25.82 -52.91
C GLU A 40 9.76 -24.63 -53.24
N ALA A 41 9.20 -23.42 -53.38
CA ALA A 41 9.95 -22.19 -53.57
C ALA A 41 10.82 -21.85 -52.34
N GLU A 42 10.28 -22.03 -51.13
CA GLU A 42 11.01 -21.81 -49.88
C GLU A 42 12.17 -22.80 -49.71
N ILE A 43 11.97 -24.09 -50.02
CA ILE A 43 13.02 -25.11 -50.00
C ILE A 43 14.17 -24.71 -50.96
N LYS A 44 13.84 -24.30 -52.19
CA LYS A 44 14.83 -23.86 -53.18
C LYS A 44 15.62 -22.65 -52.69
N SER A 45 14.95 -21.64 -52.13
CA SER A 45 15.58 -20.44 -51.57
C SER A 45 16.57 -20.76 -50.44
N LYS A 46 16.19 -21.67 -49.53
CA LYS A 46 17.04 -22.14 -48.43
C LYS A 46 18.23 -22.99 -48.90
N GLN A 47 18.06 -23.81 -49.92
CA GLN A 47 19.16 -24.59 -50.52
C GLN A 47 20.21 -23.71 -51.21
N VAL A 48 19.78 -22.61 -51.85
CA VAL A 48 20.70 -21.62 -52.46
C VAL A 48 21.49 -20.87 -51.38
N SER A 49 20.80 -20.45 -50.31
CA SER A 49 21.44 -19.77 -49.17
C SER A 49 22.47 -20.64 -48.45
N ASN A 50 22.21 -21.94 -48.31
CA ASN A 50 23.14 -22.89 -47.67
C ASN A 50 24.40 -23.20 -48.49
N LYS A 51 24.40 -22.97 -49.81
CA LYS A 51 25.61 -23.15 -50.64
C LYS A 51 26.64 -22.01 -50.47
N MET A 52 26.23 -20.86 -49.92
CA MET A 52 27.12 -19.71 -49.72
C MET A 52 27.81 -19.67 -48.34
N LEU A 53 27.48 -20.56 -47.41
CA LEU A 53 28.04 -20.58 -46.05
C LEU A 53 29.05 -21.71 -45.86
N ASN A 54 30.25 -21.37 -45.37
CA ASN A 54 31.35 -22.29 -45.11
C ASN A 54 30.93 -23.43 -44.16
N LYS A 55 31.34 -24.67 -44.49
CA LYS A 55 30.97 -25.93 -43.81
C LYS A 55 31.17 -25.97 -42.28
N GLN A 56 31.99 -25.08 -41.70
CA GLN A 56 32.22 -25.05 -40.24
C GLN A 56 31.18 -24.23 -39.43
N GLN A 57 30.36 -23.37 -40.06
CA GLN A 57 29.28 -22.66 -39.35
C GLN A 57 27.93 -23.42 -39.36
N GLN A 58 27.77 -24.42 -40.23
CA GLN A 58 26.50 -25.14 -40.40
C GLN A 58 26.10 -26.01 -39.20
N GLN A 59 27.03 -26.63 -38.48
CA GLN A 59 26.66 -27.55 -37.38
C GLN A 59 26.10 -26.86 -36.13
N LYS A 60 26.32 -25.54 -35.94
CA LYS A 60 25.88 -24.82 -34.74
C LYS A 60 24.56 -24.04 -34.93
N GLN A 61 24.15 -23.75 -36.16
CA GLN A 61 22.89 -23.03 -36.44
C GLN A 61 21.68 -23.94 -36.71
N ILE A 62 21.90 -25.20 -37.12
CA ILE A 62 20.79 -26.11 -37.48
C ILE A 62 19.91 -26.48 -36.28
N GLY A 63 20.40 -26.39 -35.04
CA GLY A 63 19.63 -26.72 -33.84
C GLY A 63 18.43 -25.80 -33.57
N ASP A 64 18.64 -24.48 -33.71
CA ASP A 64 17.66 -23.46 -33.32
C ASP A 64 16.70 -23.04 -34.45
N GLU A 65 17.05 -23.28 -35.73
CA GLU A 65 16.24 -22.87 -36.89
C GLU A 65 15.58 -24.04 -37.66
N ALA A 66 15.75 -25.29 -37.21
CA ALA A 66 15.06 -26.41 -37.84
C ALA A 66 13.53 -26.27 -37.68
N PRO A 67 12.73 -26.63 -38.71
CA PRO A 67 11.28 -26.62 -38.62
C PRO A 67 10.78 -27.42 -37.40
N ARG A 68 9.75 -26.93 -36.69
CA ARG A 68 9.24 -27.57 -35.46
C ARG A 68 8.90 -29.05 -35.65
N LEU A 69 8.40 -29.42 -36.83
CA LEU A 69 8.12 -30.81 -37.20
C LEU A 69 9.37 -31.69 -37.09
N PHE A 70 10.53 -31.20 -37.55
CA PHE A 70 11.82 -31.88 -37.46
C PHE A 70 12.29 -32.05 -36.01
N GLN A 71 12.12 -31.01 -35.17
CA GLN A 71 12.43 -31.07 -33.73
C GLN A 71 11.52 -32.07 -32.99
N LEU A 72 10.23 -32.11 -33.34
CA LEU A 72 9.26 -33.05 -32.79
C LEU A 72 9.59 -34.51 -33.15
N PHE A 73 10.01 -34.78 -34.39
CA PHE A 73 10.47 -36.11 -34.81
C PHE A 73 11.76 -36.55 -34.09
N LYS A 74 12.59 -35.61 -33.62
CA LYS A 74 13.77 -35.88 -32.79
C LYS A 74 13.47 -36.00 -31.29
N SER A 75 12.20 -36.00 -30.88
CA SER A 75 11.79 -36.07 -29.47
C SER A 75 12.29 -34.90 -28.62
N ASP A 76 12.62 -33.76 -29.25
CA ASP A 76 13.10 -32.58 -28.53
C ASP A 76 11.91 -31.68 -28.16
N ASN A 77 11.45 -31.81 -26.91
CA ASN A 77 10.29 -31.09 -26.39
C ASN A 77 10.61 -29.67 -25.92
N THR A 78 11.85 -29.19 -26.05
CA THR A 78 12.19 -27.83 -25.65
C THR A 78 11.42 -26.83 -26.49
N LYS A 79 10.67 -25.95 -25.81
CA LYS A 79 9.97 -24.83 -26.45
C LYS A 79 11.00 -23.80 -26.90
N THR A 80 10.84 -23.32 -28.13
CA THR A 80 11.63 -22.21 -28.66
C THR A 80 11.33 -20.92 -27.88
N LYS A 81 12.28 -19.98 -27.87
CA LYS A 81 12.06 -18.65 -27.26
C LYS A 81 10.82 -17.95 -27.84
N ARG A 82 10.54 -18.15 -29.13
CA ARG A 82 9.35 -17.61 -29.79
C ARG A 82 8.06 -18.20 -29.23
N GLU A 83 8.00 -19.51 -29.03
CA GLU A 83 6.84 -20.19 -28.41
C GLU A 83 6.61 -19.73 -26.96
N ILE A 84 7.68 -19.56 -26.18
CA ILE A 84 7.59 -19.04 -24.81
C ILE A 84 7.02 -17.61 -24.81
N ASN A 85 7.45 -16.76 -25.76
CA ASN A 85 6.93 -15.40 -25.87
C ASN A 85 5.47 -15.38 -26.30
N LEU A 86 5.08 -16.18 -27.30
CA LEU A 86 3.68 -16.31 -27.72
C LEU A 86 2.78 -16.82 -26.59
N GLU A 87 3.25 -17.79 -25.79
CA GLU A 87 2.49 -18.29 -24.64
C GLU A 87 2.32 -17.20 -23.55
N LYS A 88 3.35 -16.37 -23.33
CA LYS A 88 3.26 -15.22 -22.43
C LYS A 88 2.25 -14.18 -22.93
N GLU A 89 2.30 -13.84 -24.22
CA GLU A 89 1.34 -12.92 -24.84
C GLU A 89 -0.09 -13.46 -24.76
N GLN A 90 -0.29 -14.74 -25.05
CA GLN A 90 -1.59 -15.40 -24.95
C GLN A 90 -2.14 -15.37 -23.51
N LYS A 91 -1.28 -15.63 -22.50
CA LYS A 91 -1.66 -15.51 -21.08
C LYS A 91 -2.05 -14.08 -20.71
N ALA A 92 -1.31 -13.08 -21.19
CA ALA A 92 -1.63 -11.68 -20.97
C ALA A 92 -2.97 -11.28 -21.62
N PHE A 93 -3.21 -11.72 -22.86
CA PHE A 93 -4.47 -11.48 -23.56
C PHE A 93 -5.65 -12.14 -22.86
N ASN A 94 -5.50 -13.40 -22.41
CA ASN A 94 -6.54 -14.09 -21.65
C ASN A 94 -6.85 -13.37 -20.33
N LYS A 95 -5.84 -12.87 -19.62
CA LYS A 95 -6.03 -12.08 -18.39
C LYS A 95 -6.81 -10.80 -18.67
N LYS A 96 -6.43 -10.05 -19.71
CA LYS A 96 -7.13 -8.84 -20.19
C LYS A 96 -8.60 -9.14 -20.50
N TYR A 97 -8.86 -10.19 -21.26
CA TYR A 97 -10.22 -10.60 -21.61
C TYR A 97 -11.07 -10.98 -20.39
N GLN A 98 -10.51 -11.72 -19.43
CA GLN A 98 -11.20 -12.05 -18.18
C GLN A 98 -11.56 -10.80 -17.35
N GLN A 99 -10.68 -9.80 -17.31
CA GLN A 99 -10.94 -8.54 -16.62
C GLN A 99 -12.08 -7.74 -17.26
N ILE A 100 -12.14 -7.67 -18.60
CA ILE A 100 -13.26 -7.04 -19.32
C ILE A 100 -14.57 -7.77 -18.99
N LEU A 101 -14.58 -9.11 -19.07
CA LEU A 101 -15.76 -9.90 -18.78
C LEU A 101 -16.25 -9.70 -17.34
N GLN A 102 -15.33 -9.66 -16.37
CA GLN A 102 -15.67 -9.42 -14.98
C GLN A 102 -16.23 -8.01 -14.77
N ALA A 103 -15.62 -6.99 -15.36
CA ALA A 103 -16.14 -5.61 -15.31
C ALA A 103 -17.53 -5.51 -15.93
N GLY A 104 -17.77 -6.16 -17.07
CA GLY A 104 -19.09 -6.25 -17.70
C GLY A 104 -20.13 -6.85 -16.76
N ARG A 105 -19.82 -7.98 -16.10
CA ARG A 105 -20.72 -8.60 -15.10
C ARG A 105 -21.03 -7.66 -13.94
N GLN A 106 -20.03 -6.91 -13.46
CA GLN A 106 -20.23 -5.97 -12.36
C GLN A 106 -21.11 -4.79 -12.76
N ILE A 107 -20.96 -4.24 -13.97
CA ILE A 107 -21.88 -3.21 -14.49
C ILE A 107 -23.32 -3.72 -14.49
N PHE A 108 -23.55 -4.94 -15.00
CA PHE A 108 -24.88 -5.54 -14.97
C PHE A 108 -25.41 -5.69 -13.54
N SER A 109 -24.58 -6.18 -12.61
CA SER A 109 -24.98 -6.34 -11.21
C SER A 109 -25.35 -5.00 -10.57
N VAL A 110 -24.53 -3.97 -10.75
CA VAL A 110 -24.81 -2.62 -10.22
C VAL A 110 -26.07 -2.04 -10.85
N SER A 111 -26.28 -2.25 -12.15
CA SER A 111 -27.47 -1.79 -12.87
C SER A 111 -28.75 -2.48 -12.37
N ILE A 112 -28.69 -3.79 -12.07
CA ILE A 112 -29.81 -4.54 -11.48
C ILE A 112 -30.13 -3.99 -10.09
N ASN A 113 -29.11 -3.77 -9.25
CA ASN A 113 -29.30 -3.21 -7.90
C ASN A 113 -29.91 -1.81 -7.95
N LEU A 114 -29.47 -0.97 -8.90
CA LEU A 114 -30.08 0.34 -9.17
C LEU A 114 -31.55 0.24 -9.57
N LEU A 115 -31.90 -0.70 -10.45
CA LEU A 115 -33.29 -0.93 -10.85
C LEU A 115 -34.16 -1.41 -9.68
N GLN A 116 -33.63 -2.29 -8.82
CA GLN A 116 -34.32 -2.74 -7.60
C GLN A 116 -34.51 -1.60 -6.59
N LEU A 117 -33.51 -0.75 -6.43
CA LEU A 117 -33.58 0.47 -5.61
C LEU A 117 -34.64 1.44 -6.18
N LEU A 118 -34.65 1.67 -7.48
CA LEU A 118 -35.67 2.51 -8.14
C LEU A 118 -37.09 1.92 -8.01
N HIS A 119 -37.23 0.60 -8.03
CA HIS A 119 -38.52 -0.06 -7.83
C HIS A 119 -39.02 0.09 -6.38
N SER A 120 -38.14 0.01 -5.38
CA SER A 120 -38.48 0.17 -3.96
C SER A 120 -38.72 1.62 -3.54
N LEU A 121 -38.12 2.59 -4.24
CA LEU A 121 -38.37 4.01 -4.03
C LEU A 121 -39.81 4.44 -4.29
N LYS A 122 -40.55 3.69 -5.11
CA LYS A 122 -41.97 3.94 -5.37
C LYS A 122 -42.85 3.68 -4.14
N GLU A 123 -42.34 2.98 -3.12
CA GLU A 123 -43.08 2.59 -1.92
C GLU A 123 -42.67 3.36 -0.65
N THR A 124 -41.51 4.05 -0.61
CA THR A 124 -41.06 4.78 0.60
C THR A 124 -40.25 6.04 0.27
N ALA A 125 -40.90 7.20 0.35
CA ALA A 125 -40.32 8.52 0.06
C ALA A 125 -39.43 9.10 1.19
N LYS A 126 -38.80 8.27 2.04
CA LYS A 126 -38.05 8.72 3.23
C LYS A 126 -36.74 7.94 3.47
N ASN A 127 -35.92 7.74 2.44
CA ASN A 127 -34.55 7.24 2.64
C ASN A 127 -33.57 8.41 2.63
N GLU A 128 -33.14 8.86 3.81
CA GLU A 128 -32.15 9.93 4.00
C GLU A 128 -30.79 9.57 3.36
N ASN A 129 -30.49 8.28 3.17
CA ASN A 129 -29.23 7.80 2.59
C ASN A 129 -29.32 7.45 1.08
N LEU A 130 -30.42 7.82 0.41
CA LEU A 130 -30.60 7.48 -1.00
C LEU A 130 -29.55 8.17 -1.89
N SER A 131 -29.26 9.44 -1.60
CA SER A 131 -28.29 10.21 -2.38
C SER A 131 -26.89 9.60 -2.33
N GLU A 132 -26.48 9.14 -1.15
CA GLU A 132 -25.19 8.46 -0.92
C GLU A 132 -25.12 7.13 -1.69
N THR A 133 -26.19 6.34 -1.60
CA THR A 133 -26.28 5.04 -2.30
C THR A 133 -26.21 5.21 -3.82
N LEU A 134 -26.86 6.23 -4.37
CA LEU A 134 -26.82 6.53 -5.81
C LEU A 134 -25.44 6.99 -6.28
N GLU A 135 -24.75 7.83 -5.50
CA GLU A 135 -23.40 8.28 -5.85
C GLU A 135 -22.40 7.12 -5.79
N ASN A 136 -22.52 6.22 -4.79
CA ASN A 136 -21.73 4.99 -4.71
C ASN A 136 -21.91 4.11 -5.95
N TYR A 137 -23.14 3.91 -6.41
CA TYR A 137 -23.38 3.16 -7.65
C TYR A 137 -22.84 3.86 -8.90
N LYS A 138 -22.92 5.19 -8.97
CA LYS A 138 -22.34 5.97 -10.06
C LYS A 138 -20.82 5.85 -10.12
N ILE A 139 -20.13 5.87 -8.97
CA ILE A 139 -18.68 5.63 -8.86
C ILE A 139 -18.33 4.22 -9.34
N GLN A 140 -19.07 3.21 -8.87
CA GLN A 140 -18.85 1.81 -9.28
C GLN A 140 -19.07 1.61 -10.79
N LEU A 141 -20.14 2.16 -11.35
CA LEU A 141 -20.39 2.13 -12.79
C LEU A 141 -19.26 2.82 -13.57
N GLY A 142 -18.83 4.01 -13.12
CA GLY A 142 -17.72 4.73 -13.72
C GLY A 142 -16.42 3.91 -13.75
N LYS A 143 -16.09 3.25 -12.63
CA LYS A 143 -14.93 2.36 -12.51
C LYS A 143 -14.98 1.21 -13.52
N TYR A 144 -16.08 0.45 -13.55
CA TYR A 144 -16.17 -0.72 -14.44
C TYR A 144 -16.33 -0.34 -15.92
N HIS A 145 -17.06 0.73 -16.22
CA HIS A 145 -17.22 1.25 -17.58
C HIS A 145 -15.87 1.64 -18.19
N LYS A 146 -15.01 2.29 -17.41
CA LYS A 146 -13.65 2.62 -17.83
C LYS A 146 -12.79 1.38 -18.08
N VAL A 147 -12.91 0.33 -17.25
CA VAL A 147 -12.21 -0.95 -17.50
C VAL A 147 -12.59 -1.51 -18.87
N ILE A 148 -13.87 -1.42 -19.26
CA ILE A 148 -14.32 -1.90 -20.58
C ILE A 148 -13.80 -1.01 -21.71
N ILE A 149 -13.89 0.32 -21.59
CA ILE A 149 -13.38 1.27 -22.60
C ILE A 149 -11.87 1.11 -22.79
N ASN A 150 -11.12 0.87 -21.71
CA ASN A 150 -9.68 0.66 -21.76
C ASN A 150 -9.29 -0.78 -22.14
N GLU A 151 -10.25 -1.56 -22.67
CA GLU A 151 -10.09 -2.95 -23.06
C GLU A 151 -9.51 -3.84 -21.94
N GLY A 152 -9.82 -3.62 -20.68
CA GLY A 152 -9.26 -4.44 -19.59
C GLY A 152 -7.81 -4.10 -19.26
N LYS A 153 -7.26 -3.00 -19.79
CA LYS A 153 -6.12 -2.36 -19.14
C LYS A 153 -6.64 -1.81 -17.79
N PRO A 154 -6.10 -2.24 -16.65
CA PRO A 154 -6.46 -1.63 -15.37
C PRO A 154 -6.16 -0.12 -15.42
N GLU A 155 -6.97 0.69 -14.73
CA GLU A 155 -6.59 2.10 -14.48
C GLU A 155 -5.15 2.15 -13.95
N GLY A 156 -4.34 3.07 -14.48
CA GLY A 156 -3.07 3.46 -13.86
C GLY A 156 -1.80 2.75 -14.31
N THR A 157 -1.74 2.04 -15.46
CA THR A 157 -0.43 1.57 -15.95
C THR A 157 0.47 2.70 -16.48
N GLU A 158 -0.12 3.82 -16.91
CA GLU A 158 0.66 4.99 -17.33
C GLU A 158 0.79 5.93 -16.14
N LEU A 159 2.02 6.04 -15.63
CA LEU A 159 2.41 7.12 -14.74
C LEU A 159 2.06 8.44 -15.40
N ILE A 160 1.60 9.40 -14.60
CA ILE A 160 1.44 10.78 -15.06
C ILE A 160 2.76 11.19 -15.70
N THR A 161 2.71 11.65 -16.95
CA THR A 161 3.93 11.99 -17.67
C THR A 161 4.64 13.16 -16.98
N GLU A 162 5.97 13.20 -17.09
CA GLU A 162 6.80 14.30 -16.57
C GLU A 162 6.29 15.67 -17.06
N GLN A 163 5.79 15.72 -18.31
CA GLN A 163 5.17 16.92 -18.87
C GLN A 163 3.93 17.35 -18.09
N VAL A 164 3.01 16.44 -17.78
CA VAL A 164 1.79 16.76 -17.04
C VAL A 164 2.15 17.23 -15.63
N MET A 165 3.16 16.63 -14.97
CA MET A 165 3.66 17.09 -13.68
C MET A 165 4.21 18.52 -13.74
N HIS A 166 5.03 18.80 -14.76
CA HIS A 166 5.58 20.12 -14.97
C HIS A 166 4.51 21.18 -15.26
N GLU A 167 3.46 20.82 -16.02
CA GLU A 167 2.31 21.69 -16.28
C GLU A 167 1.53 22.00 -14.99
N HIS A 168 1.27 21.01 -14.14
CA HIS A 168 0.60 21.22 -12.85
C HIS A 168 1.45 22.11 -11.93
N LYS A 169 2.76 21.84 -11.83
CA LYS A 169 3.68 22.69 -11.07
C LYS A 169 3.63 24.14 -11.57
N THR A 170 3.80 24.35 -12.87
CA THR A 170 3.79 25.70 -13.47
C THR A 170 2.47 26.43 -13.22
N LYS A 171 1.33 25.75 -13.39
CA LYS A 171 0.00 26.31 -13.10
C LYS A 171 -0.17 26.66 -11.63
N LEU A 172 0.30 25.79 -10.72
CA LEU A 172 0.22 26.02 -9.28
C LEU A 172 1.02 27.27 -8.88
N PHE A 173 2.25 27.40 -9.37
CA PHE A 173 3.10 28.57 -9.09
C PHE A 173 2.52 29.85 -9.68
N LYS A 174 1.97 29.79 -10.90
CA LYS A 174 1.30 30.93 -11.51
C LYS A 174 0.10 31.37 -10.68
N ASN A 175 -0.79 30.45 -10.31
CA ASN A 175 -1.95 30.77 -9.46
C ASN A 175 -1.53 31.32 -8.09
N PHE A 176 -0.42 30.85 -7.52
CA PHE A 176 0.14 31.42 -6.30
C PHE A 176 0.64 32.86 -6.46
N GLN A 177 1.39 33.15 -7.53
CA GLN A 177 1.86 34.50 -7.86
C GLN A 177 0.68 35.45 -8.10
N ASP A 178 -0.35 34.97 -8.79
CA ASP A 178 -1.58 35.70 -9.10
C ASP A 178 -2.55 35.80 -7.90
N LYS A 179 -2.21 35.16 -6.75
CA LYS A 179 -3.06 35.03 -5.55
C LYS A 179 -4.45 34.43 -5.84
N HIS A 180 -4.55 33.61 -6.88
CA HIS A 180 -5.78 32.98 -7.33
C HIS A 180 -6.03 31.66 -6.56
N VAL A 181 -6.72 31.76 -5.43
CA VAL A 181 -6.93 30.64 -4.48
C VAL A 181 -7.66 29.46 -5.09
N ASP A 182 -8.73 29.69 -5.85
CA ASP A 182 -9.52 28.62 -6.46
C ASP A 182 -8.70 27.81 -7.47
N GLY A 183 -7.86 28.50 -8.26
CA GLY A 183 -6.93 27.84 -9.17
C GLY A 183 -5.84 27.04 -8.45
N MET A 184 -5.42 27.46 -7.25
CA MET A 184 -4.50 26.65 -6.43
C MET A 184 -5.19 25.37 -5.93
N ILE A 185 -6.43 25.49 -5.44
CA ILE A 185 -7.24 24.36 -4.98
C ILE A 185 -7.44 23.35 -6.11
N GLU A 186 -7.84 23.81 -7.30
CA GLU A 186 -8.08 22.95 -8.47
C GLU A 186 -6.84 22.13 -8.82
N VAL A 187 -5.67 22.77 -8.88
CA VAL A 187 -4.42 22.10 -9.25
C VAL A 187 -3.99 21.08 -8.18
N LEU A 188 -4.09 21.43 -6.90
CA LEU A 188 -3.75 20.53 -5.78
C LEU A 188 -4.66 19.31 -5.73
N LEU A 189 -5.98 19.51 -5.89
CA LEU A 189 -6.95 18.42 -5.93
C LEU A 189 -6.77 17.55 -7.19
N SER A 190 -6.46 18.16 -8.34
CA SER A 190 -6.17 17.40 -9.56
C SER A 190 -4.97 16.47 -9.39
N LEU A 191 -3.87 16.97 -8.81
CA LEU A 191 -2.69 16.16 -8.47
C LEU A 191 -3.05 14.99 -7.54
N ARG A 192 -3.89 15.23 -6.52
CA ARG A 192 -4.36 14.18 -5.63
C ARG A 192 -5.28 13.17 -6.31
N VAL A 193 -6.24 13.61 -7.13
CA VAL A 193 -7.15 12.69 -7.84
C VAL A 193 -6.35 11.77 -8.74
N ASN A 194 -5.31 12.27 -9.41
CA ASN A 194 -4.44 11.42 -10.21
C ASN A 194 -3.68 10.40 -9.33
N ALA A 195 -3.36 10.73 -8.07
CA ALA A 195 -2.83 9.78 -7.10
C ALA A 195 -3.80 8.68 -6.71
N LEU A 196 -5.10 9.01 -6.62
CA LEU A 196 -6.15 8.06 -6.30
C LEU A 196 -6.47 7.10 -7.46
N GLN A 197 -6.33 7.58 -8.70
CA GLN A 197 -6.61 6.82 -9.92
C GLN A 197 -5.51 5.82 -10.29
N ILE A 198 -4.31 5.95 -9.71
CA ILE A 198 -3.22 5.01 -9.91
C ILE A 198 -3.41 3.79 -8.99
N ALA A 199 -3.16 2.61 -9.55
CA ALA A 199 -3.22 1.35 -8.82
C ALA A 199 -2.30 1.40 -7.57
N PRO A 200 -2.72 0.83 -6.42
CA PRO A 200 -1.97 0.93 -5.16
C PRO A 200 -0.48 0.62 -5.29
N GLU A 201 -0.12 -0.39 -6.09
CA GLU A 201 1.25 -0.86 -6.32
C GLU A 201 2.13 0.17 -7.04
N LEU A 202 1.52 1.13 -7.75
CA LEU A 202 2.19 2.16 -8.54
C LEU A 202 2.17 3.55 -7.86
N ARG A 203 1.46 3.72 -6.74
CA ARG A 203 1.38 5.00 -6.01
C ARG A 203 2.75 5.49 -5.55
N LYS A 204 3.65 4.57 -5.17
CA LYS A 204 5.03 4.89 -4.82
C LYS A 204 5.78 5.60 -5.94
N ASN A 205 5.57 5.17 -7.19
CA ASN A 205 6.20 5.79 -8.36
C ASN A 205 5.67 7.21 -8.59
N LEU A 206 4.37 7.45 -8.36
CA LEU A 206 3.83 8.79 -8.42
C LEU A 206 4.47 9.72 -7.40
N VAL A 207 4.62 9.26 -6.15
CA VAL A 207 5.26 10.07 -5.10
C VAL A 207 6.69 10.43 -5.52
N TYR A 208 7.41 9.51 -6.13
CA TYR A 208 8.74 9.79 -6.69
C TYR A 208 8.71 10.80 -7.85
N GLU A 209 7.70 10.77 -8.71
CA GLU A 209 7.54 11.80 -9.75
C GLU A 209 7.20 13.18 -9.16
N LEU A 210 6.36 13.25 -8.12
CA LEU A 210 6.08 14.51 -7.41
C LEU A 210 7.34 15.11 -6.78
N ILE A 211 8.17 14.27 -6.15
CA ILE A 211 9.44 14.67 -5.53
C ILE A 211 10.45 15.06 -6.60
N ARG A 212 10.61 14.25 -7.65
CA ARG A 212 11.56 14.49 -8.75
C ARG A 212 11.28 15.80 -9.49
N ASN A 213 10.00 16.14 -9.65
CA ASN A 213 9.59 17.42 -10.22
C ASN A 213 9.63 18.57 -9.21
N ASP A 214 9.98 18.29 -7.96
CA ASP A 214 10.04 19.22 -6.84
C ASP A 214 8.77 20.10 -6.79
N VAL A 215 7.61 19.45 -6.63
CA VAL A 215 6.29 20.10 -6.78
C VAL A 215 6.12 21.34 -5.87
N PHE A 216 6.80 21.38 -4.73
CA PHE A 216 6.81 22.51 -3.80
C PHE A 216 8.06 23.40 -3.88
N ASN A 217 8.99 23.10 -4.79
CA ASN A 217 10.23 23.85 -5.02
C ASN A 217 11.16 23.89 -3.78
N ILE A 218 11.13 22.84 -2.96
CA ILE A 218 11.90 22.70 -1.71
C ILE A 218 13.36 22.39 -2.00
N GLU A 219 13.64 21.38 -2.82
CA GLU A 219 15.02 20.97 -3.10
C GLU A 219 15.75 22.00 -3.97
N ALA A 220 15.06 22.60 -4.94
CA ALA A 220 15.65 23.57 -5.86
C ALA A 220 15.99 24.92 -5.18
N THR A 221 15.29 25.27 -4.10
CA THR A 221 15.52 26.55 -3.40
C THR A 221 16.11 26.40 -2.01
N GLU A 222 16.16 25.18 -1.48
CA GLU A 222 16.44 24.88 -0.07
C GLU A 222 15.55 25.68 0.91
N LYS A 223 14.36 26.07 0.46
CA LYS A 223 13.40 26.89 1.20
C LYS A 223 12.02 26.25 1.19
N PHE A 224 11.28 26.53 2.26
CA PHE A 224 9.93 26.03 2.47
C PHE A 224 8.87 27.11 2.26
N ASP A 225 9.28 28.32 1.85
CA ASP A 225 8.42 29.50 1.80
C ASP A 225 7.14 29.23 1.03
N PHE A 226 7.22 28.62 -0.15
CA PHE A 226 6.05 28.37 -0.99
C PHE A 226 4.98 27.53 -0.29
N VAL A 227 5.35 26.34 0.22
CA VAL A 227 4.42 25.43 0.90
C VAL A 227 3.96 25.98 2.25
N VAL A 228 4.82 26.68 2.98
CA VAL A 228 4.46 27.32 4.25
C VAL A 228 3.44 28.44 4.03
N HIS A 229 3.63 29.27 3.01
CA HIS A 229 2.65 30.31 2.66
C HIS A 229 1.31 29.70 2.24
N LEU A 230 1.30 28.60 1.47
CA LEU A 230 0.06 27.89 1.15
C LEU A 230 -0.70 27.39 2.39
N LEU A 231 0.03 26.84 3.37
CA LEU A 231 -0.54 26.37 4.63
C LEU A 231 -1.04 27.51 5.52
N ASP A 232 -0.42 28.68 5.46
CA ASP A 232 -0.78 29.86 6.27
C ASP A 232 -2.00 30.64 5.73
N ILE A 233 -2.36 30.46 4.45
CA ILE A 233 -3.57 31.08 3.89
C ILE A 233 -4.81 30.62 4.66
N ASN A 234 -5.60 31.57 5.13
CA ASN A 234 -6.82 31.31 5.89
C ASN A 234 -7.99 30.93 4.95
N ASN A 235 -7.88 29.78 4.31
CA ASN A 235 -8.92 29.19 3.46
C ASN A 235 -9.01 27.69 3.75
N GLN A 236 -10.16 27.23 4.24
CA GLN A 236 -10.34 25.83 4.66
C GLN A 236 -10.22 24.84 3.49
N SER A 237 -10.77 25.19 2.32
CA SER A 237 -10.68 24.36 1.11
C SER A 237 -9.24 24.23 0.61
N LEU A 238 -8.46 25.31 0.67
CA LEU A 238 -7.03 25.28 0.33
C LEU A 238 -6.24 24.46 1.34
N ARG A 239 -6.47 24.65 2.65
CA ARG A 239 -5.84 23.85 3.71
C ARG A 239 -6.13 22.37 3.53
N HIS A 240 -7.38 22.02 3.25
CA HIS A 240 -7.77 20.66 2.91
C HIS A 240 -7.01 20.15 1.67
N ALA A 241 -7.01 20.91 0.56
CA ALA A 241 -6.34 20.51 -0.67
C ALA A 241 -4.83 20.29 -0.48
N ILE A 242 -4.13 21.21 0.17
CA ILE A 242 -2.68 21.08 0.39
C ILE A 242 -2.34 19.95 1.37
N THR A 243 -3.07 19.82 2.49
CA THR A 243 -2.84 18.71 3.45
C THR A 243 -3.15 17.35 2.84
N SER A 244 -4.15 17.27 1.97
CA SER A 244 -4.46 16.04 1.25
C SER A 244 -3.30 15.62 0.32
N LEU A 245 -2.67 16.55 -0.39
CA LEU A 245 -1.51 16.26 -1.25
C LEU A 245 -0.25 15.94 -0.42
N ILE A 246 -0.01 16.65 0.68
CA ILE A 246 1.08 16.33 1.62
C ILE A 246 0.91 14.92 2.21
N SER A 247 -0.33 14.50 2.49
CA SER A 247 -0.62 13.12 2.94
C SER A 247 -0.28 12.06 1.89
N VAL A 248 -0.44 12.38 0.60
CA VAL A 248 0.02 11.52 -0.50
C VAL A 248 1.54 11.47 -0.54
N ILE A 249 2.23 12.62 -0.48
CA ILE A 249 3.70 12.67 -0.53
C ILE A 249 4.31 11.91 0.65
N SER A 250 3.81 12.14 1.87
CA SER A 250 4.29 11.47 3.10
C SER A 250 4.01 9.96 3.16
N SER A 251 3.31 9.37 2.19
CA SER A 251 3.07 7.91 2.13
C SER A 251 4.34 7.08 1.89
N THR A 252 5.47 7.72 1.58
CA THR A 252 6.77 7.05 1.46
C THR A 252 7.81 7.73 2.34
N LEU A 253 8.80 6.97 2.81
CA LEU A 253 9.92 7.51 3.59
C LEU A 253 10.63 8.66 2.86
N ARG A 254 10.86 8.51 1.55
CA ARG A 254 11.46 9.56 0.71
C ARG A 254 10.61 10.82 0.65
N GLY A 255 9.28 10.69 0.68
CA GLY A 255 8.39 11.84 0.75
C GLY A 255 8.44 12.54 2.10
N VAL A 256 8.57 11.79 3.21
CA VAL A 256 8.84 12.39 4.53
C VAL A 256 10.20 13.12 4.52
N GLU A 257 11.24 12.55 3.91
CA GLU A 257 12.54 13.20 3.73
C GLU A 257 12.46 14.49 2.90
N TYR A 258 11.68 14.48 1.82
CA TYR A 258 11.42 15.67 1.01
C TYR A 258 10.72 16.78 1.82
N LEU A 259 9.71 16.42 2.63
CA LEU A 259 9.00 17.36 3.50
C LEU A 259 9.83 17.85 4.70
N THR A 260 10.91 17.12 5.05
CA THR A 260 11.84 17.44 6.14
C THR A 260 13.26 17.70 5.63
N TYR A 261 13.35 18.23 4.41
CA TYR A 261 14.61 18.43 3.70
C TYR A 261 15.62 19.22 4.53
N ASN A 262 16.89 18.79 4.51
CA ASN A 262 17.98 19.32 5.35
C ASN A 262 17.67 19.36 6.86
N GLY A 263 16.78 18.48 7.35
CA GLY A 263 16.41 18.41 8.76
C GLY A 263 15.49 19.54 9.22
N ASN A 264 14.93 20.33 8.29
CA ASN A 264 14.01 21.40 8.63
C ASN A 264 12.59 20.83 8.87
N MET A 265 12.07 21.03 10.08
CA MET A 265 10.78 20.47 10.52
C MET A 265 9.60 21.43 10.35
N ILE A 266 9.78 22.57 9.68
CA ILE A 266 8.77 23.64 9.60
C ILE A 266 7.43 23.16 9.02
N ILE A 267 7.44 22.26 8.03
CA ILE A 267 6.18 21.69 7.51
C ILE A 267 5.47 20.89 8.60
N ILE A 268 6.20 20.03 9.32
CA ILE A 268 5.65 19.21 10.41
C ILE A 268 5.07 20.09 11.51
N GLU A 269 5.78 21.15 11.92
CA GLU A 269 5.29 22.13 12.90
C GLU A 269 3.99 22.80 12.44
N LYS A 270 3.91 23.18 11.17
CA LYS A 270 2.71 23.77 10.57
C LYS A 270 1.55 22.78 10.52
N ILE A 271 1.80 21.52 10.19
CA ILE A 271 0.77 20.46 10.21
C ILE A 271 0.26 20.22 11.63
N ILE A 272 1.13 20.19 12.65
CA ILE A 272 0.71 20.08 14.05
C ILE A 272 -0.15 21.27 14.45
N LYS A 273 0.23 22.49 14.06
CA LYS A 273 -0.58 23.68 14.32
C LYS A 273 -1.97 23.57 13.70
N ILE A 274 -2.05 23.23 12.41
CA ILE A 274 -3.32 23.08 11.69
C ILE A 274 -4.17 22.00 12.36
N LEU A 275 -3.59 20.85 12.69
CA LEU A 275 -4.27 19.75 13.37
C LEU A 275 -4.99 20.21 14.64
N LYS A 276 -4.30 20.97 15.48
CA LYS A 276 -4.82 21.45 16.77
C LYS A 276 -5.93 22.49 16.61
N GLU A 277 -5.99 23.19 15.48
CA GLU A 277 -7.04 24.16 15.13
C GLU A 277 -8.30 23.51 14.52
N GLN A 278 -8.22 22.25 14.07
CA GLN A 278 -9.35 21.58 13.42
C GLN A 278 -10.40 21.09 14.43
N GLU A 279 -11.65 21.06 13.97
CA GLU A 279 -12.72 20.34 14.66
C GLU A 279 -12.41 18.84 14.73
N ASN A 280 -12.76 18.21 15.85
CA ASN A 280 -12.55 16.78 16.07
C ASN A 280 -13.34 15.94 15.05
N GLY A 281 -12.65 15.06 14.33
CA GLY A 281 -13.24 14.17 13.32
C GLY A 281 -13.32 14.77 11.91
N SER A 282 -12.95 16.04 11.72
CA SER A 282 -12.99 16.68 10.40
C SER A 282 -12.03 16.00 9.41
N VAL A 283 -12.35 16.08 8.12
CA VAL A 283 -11.52 15.46 7.06
C VAL A 283 -10.09 16.03 7.06
N THR A 284 -9.93 17.34 7.28
CA THR A 284 -8.61 17.97 7.41
C THR A 284 -7.84 17.45 8.63
N GLN A 285 -8.52 17.21 9.75
CA GLN A 285 -7.91 16.62 10.94
C GLN A 285 -7.37 15.22 10.64
N ARG A 286 -8.15 14.40 9.92
CA ARG A 286 -7.74 13.05 9.48
C ARG A 286 -6.48 13.09 8.61
N PHE A 287 -6.41 14.00 7.63
CA PHE A 287 -5.21 14.14 6.81
C PHE A 287 -3.98 14.57 7.63
N CYS A 288 -4.14 15.50 8.57
CA CYS A 288 -3.04 15.93 9.43
C CYS A 288 -2.53 14.76 10.29
N LEU A 289 -3.43 13.99 10.91
CA LEU A 289 -3.05 12.80 11.68
C LEU A 289 -2.37 11.74 10.82
N ALA A 290 -2.86 11.50 9.60
CA ALA A 290 -2.24 10.58 8.67
C ALA A 290 -0.81 11.00 8.31
N ILE A 291 -0.59 12.30 8.02
CA ILE A 291 0.77 12.83 7.76
C ILE A 291 1.66 12.60 8.98
N LEU A 292 1.17 12.94 10.18
CA LEU A 292 1.99 12.89 11.38
C LEU A 292 2.30 11.45 11.81
N GLN A 293 1.37 10.52 11.65
CA GLN A 293 1.62 9.11 11.92
C GLN A 293 2.67 8.57 10.96
N LYS A 294 2.56 8.84 9.65
CA LYS A 294 3.56 8.46 8.63
C LYS A 294 4.94 9.03 8.94
N ALA A 295 5.00 10.30 9.32
CA ALA A 295 6.27 10.97 9.63
C ALA A 295 6.88 10.51 10.97
N SER A 296 6.07 10.01 11.91
CA SER A 296 6.53 9.54 13.22
C SER A 296 7.36 8.25 13.17
N ILE A 297 7.41 7.55 12.03
CA ILE A 297 8.30 6.41 11.81
C ILE A 297 9.78 6.85 11.79
N LYS A 298 10.04 8.15 11.55
CA LYS A 298 11.41 8.68 11.47
C LYS A 298 11.80 9.34 12.80
N ASP A 299 12.75 8.73 13.52
CA ASP A 299 13.25 9.21 14.82
C ASP A 299 13.62 10.70 14.84
N THR A 300 14.21 11.22 13.76
CA THR A 300 14.62 12.63 13.68
C THR A 300 13.46 13.62 13.80
N VAL A 301 12.23 13.18 13.52
CA VAL A 301 11.03 14.01 13.55
C VAL A 301 10.47 14.11 14.98
N ILE A 302 10.69 13.08 15.81
CA ILE A 302 10.09 12.93 17.14
C ILE A 302 10.34 14.09 18.10
N PRO A 303 11.55 14.70 18.17
CA PRO A 303 11.77 15.88 19.00
C PRO A 303 10.76 17.01 18.74
N THR A 304 10.36 17.20 17.48
CA THR A 304 9.34 18.18 17.08
C THR A 304 7.99 17.88 17.72
N TYR A 305 7.61 16.61 17.82
CA TYR A 305 6.31 16.19 18.37
C TYR A 305 6.27 16.42 19.87
N VAL A 306 7.36 16.07 20.56
CA VAL A 306 7.51 16.30 22.00
C VAL A 306 7.49 17.80 22.32
N HIS A 307 8.27 18.62 21.60
CA HIS A 307 8.30 20.07 21.82
C HIS A 307 6.97 20.77 21.49
N ASN A 308 6.19 20.21 20.57
CA ASN A 308 4.84 20.69 20.26
C ASN A 308 3.75 19.96 21.07
N GLU A 309 4.06 19.36 22.21
CA GLU A 309 3.10 18.80 23.17
C GLU A 309 2.13 17.77 22.56
N MET A 310 2.56 17.01 21.54
CA MET A 310 1.69 16.05 20.86
C MET A 310 1.24 14.92 21.78
N ILE A 311 2.09 14.47 22.71
CA ILE A 311 1.75 13.45 23.71
C ILE A 311 0.49 13.88 24.50
N GLN A 312 0.53 15.09 25.07
CA GLN A 312 -0.58 15.60 25.86
C GLN A 312 -1.83 15.84 25.00
N TRP A 313 -1.65 16.34 23.77
CA TRP A 313 -2.77 16.57 22.86
C TRP A 313 -3.50 15.27 22.48
N ILE A 314 -2.76 14.18 22.19
CA ILE A 314 -3.35 12.88 21.84
C ILE A 314 -4.07 12.27 23.04
N ILE A 315 -3.46 12.31 24.24
CA ILE A 315 -4.13 11.84 25.47
C ILE A 315 -5.45 12.58 25.69
N LEU A 316 -5.47 13.89 25.49
CA LEU A 316 -6.72 14.68 25.59
C LEU A 316 -7.74 14.31 24.50
N LEU A 317 -7.31 13.94 23.30
CA LEU A 317 -8.20 13.49 22.23
C LEU A 317 -8.87 12.16 22.61
N ILE A 318 -8.10 11.19 23.12
CA ILE A 318 -8.61 9.89 23.59
C ILE A 318 -9.56 10.09 24.79
N GLN A 319 -9.20 10.98 25.73
CA GLN A 319 -10.07 11.31 26.86
C GLN A 319 -11.41 11.92 26.39
N LYS A 320 -11.39 12.75 25.35
CA LYS A 320 -12.61 13.32 24.75
C LYS A 320 -13.46 12.26 24.05
N SER A 321 -12.85 11.27 23.39
CA SER A 321 -13.63 10.23 22.69
C SER A 321 -14.46 9.35 23.59
N ILE A 322 -14.13 9.26 24.89
CA ILE A 322 -14.94 8.53 25.87
C ILE A 322 -16.34 9.15 26.00
N ASN A 323 -16.44 10.47 25.88
CA ASN A 323 -17.70 11.21 26.10
C ASN A 323 -18.31 11.76 24.80
N THR A 324 -17.54 11.81 23.71
CA THR A 324 -17.96 12.41 22.44
C THR A 324 -17.60 11.50 21.29
N LYS A 325 -18.49 11.38 20.31
CA LYS A 325 -18.22 10.58 19.12
C LYS A 325 -17.13 11.28 18.30
N ILE A 326 -15.93 10.71 18.30
CA ILE A 326 -14.82 11.09 17.42
C ILE A 326 -14.70 10.04 16.33
N HIS A 327 -14.33 10.47 15.13
CA HIS A 327 -14.15 9.53 14.03
C HIS A 327 -13.07 8.49 14.36
N ILE A 328 -13.39 7.22 14.09
CA ILE A 328 -12.57 6.06 14.45
C ILE A 328 -11.13 6.19 13.94
N PHE A 329 -10.98 6.62 12.67
CA PHE A 329 -9.68 6.90 12.07
C PHE A 329 -8.85 7.93 12.82
N CYS A 330 -9.46 8.99 13.38
CA CYS A 330 -8.68 9.97 14.13
C CYS A 330 -8.06 9.32 15.37
N LEU A 331 -8.79 8.43 16.04
CA LEU A 331 -8.29 7.76 17.24
C LEU A 331 -7.23 6.73 16.90
N ASP A 332 -7.41 5.95 15.83
CA ASP A 332 -6.42 4.99 15.35
C ASP A 332 -5.10 5.65 15.00
N PHE A 333 -5.11 6.67 14.14
CA PHE A 333 -3.89 7.36 13.72
C PHE A 333 -3.26 8.15 14.87
N ALA A 334 -4.06 8.79 15.74
CA ALA A 334 -3.51 9.51 16.88
C ALA A 334 -2.86 8.56 17.90
N SER A 335 -3.53 7.46 18.26
CA SER A 335 -2.98 6.50 19.21
C SER A 335 -1.76 5.74 18.66
N ALA A 336 -1.75 5.41 17.36
CA ALA A 336 -0.55 4.88 16.69
C ALA A 336 0.61 5.89 16.72
N THR A 337 0.33 7.18 16.46
CA THR A 337 1.34 8.24 16.58
C THR A 337 1.87 8.33 18.01
N LEU A 338 1.02 8.17 19.03
CA LEU A 338 1.44 8.19 20.42
C LEU A 338 2.40 7.03 20.75
N ALA A 339 2.08 5.82 20.29
CA ALA A 339 2.95 4.65 20.44
C ALA A 339 4.31 4.89 19.77
N ASN A 340 4.31 5.39 18.53
CA ASN A 340 5.52 5.75 17.80
C ASN A 340 6.37 6.78 18.54
N VAL A 341 5.75 7.81 19.10
CA VAL A 341 6.47 8.86 19.84
C VAL A 341 7.04 8.32 21.15
N ILE A 342 6.25 7.58 21.93
CA ILE A 342 6.65 7.10 23.27
C ILE A 342 7.78 6.08 23.20
N HIS A 343 7.81 5.19 22.20
CA HIS A 343 8.83 4.14 22.14
C HIS A 343 10.25 4.68 21.92
N THR A 344 10.38 5.89 21.36
CA THR A 344 11.68 6.40 20.90
C THR A 344 12.63 6.74 22.06
N PRO A 345 13.95 6.52 21.91
CA PRO A 345 14.93 6.87 22.93
C PRO A 345 14.88 8.34 23.36
N TYR A 346 14.62 9.25 22.43
CA TYR A 346 14.49 10.68 22.71
C TYR A 346 13.37 10.96 23.71
N THR A 347 12.18 10.40 23.46
CA THR A 347 11.01 10.62 24.32
C THR A 347 11.19 9.97 25.67
N LEU A 348 11.72 8.74 25.74
CA LEU A 348 11.98 8.06 27.02
C LEU A 348 12.94 8.87 27.89
N GLN A 349 14.06 9.35 27.34
CA GLN A 349 14.99 10.22 28.06
C GLN A 349 14.35 11.55 28.48
N HIS A 350 13.44 12.09 27.67
CA HIS A 350 12.69 13.30 28.03
C HIS A 350 11.75 13.06 29.21
N LEU A 351 11.02 11.94 29.22
CA LEU A 351 10.10 11.55 30.29
C LEU A 351 10.84 11.22 31.59
N GLU A 352 11.99 10.53 31.52
CA GLU A 352 12.85 10.24 32.69
C GLU A 352 13.29 11.53 33.40
N LYS A 353 13.68 12.55 32.63
CA LYS A 353 14.06 13.86 33.18
C LYS A 353 12.87 14.63 33.76
N GLN A 354 11.66 14.33 33.31
CA GLN A 354 10.42 14.98 33.74
C GLN A 354 9.50 14.00 34.49
N GLY A 355 9.97 13.46 35.61
CA GLY A 355 9.27 12.41 36.34
C GLY A 355 7.81 12.70 36.68
N ARG A 356 7.43 13.96 36.93
CA ARG A 356 6.02 14.37 37.16
C ARG A 356 5.16 14.23 35.90
N PHE A 357 5.71 14.61 34.74
CA PHE A 357 5.03 14.49 33.47
C PHE A 357 4.91 13.01 33.06
N ALA A 358 5.97 12.22 33.26
CA ALA A 358 5.93 10.76 33.05
C ALA A 358 4.85 10.09 33.91
N HIS A 359 4.74 10.45 35.19
CA HIS A 359 3.67 9.98 36.08
C HIS A 359 2.29 10.34 35.52
N GLN A 360 2.08 11.59 35.09
CA GLN A 360 0.81 12.02 34.51
C GLN A 360 0.43 11.24 33.25
N VAL A 361 1.38 11.03 32.34
CA VAL A 361 1.17 10.26 31.12
C VAL A 361 0.77 8.82 31.46
N MET A 362 1.55 8.16 32.32
CA MET A 362 1.29 6.78 32.75
C MET A 362 -0.08 6.64 33.43
N GLU A 363 -0.42 7.54 34.35
CA GLU A 363 -1.68 7.52 35.07
C GLU A 363 -2.89 7.68 34.13
N GLN A 364 -2.79 8.54 33.11
CA GLN A 364 -3.86 8.73 32.12
C GLN A 364 -4.02 7.49 31.22
N LEU A 365 -2.91 6.93 30.74
CA LEU A 365 -2.94 5.70 29.92
C LEU A 365 -3.54 4.51 30.69
N LEU A 366 -3.17 4.35 31.97
CA LEU A 366 -3.75 3.30 32.83
C LEU A 366 -5.25 3.50 33.07
N LYS A 367 -5.77 4.73 33.03
CA LYS A 367 -7.22 4.99 33.15
C LYS A 367 -7.96 4.51 31.91
N PHE A 368 -7.42 4.76 30.72
CA PHE A 368 -8.05 4.37 29.46
C PHE A 368 -8.28 2.86 29.32
N MET A 369 -7.46 2.01 29.97
CA MET A 369 -7.63 0.55 29.91
C MET A 369 -8.98 0.06 30.42
N LYS A 370 -9.62 0.80 31.35
CA LYS A 370 -10.93 0.42 31.93
C LYS A 370 -12.11 1.09 31.23
N GLU A 371 -11.83 1.96 30.26
CA GLU A 371 -12.84 2.69 29.52
C GLU A 371 -13.24 1.92 28.27
N GLN A 372 -14.48 2.13 27.78
CA GLN A 372 -14.93 1.55 26.52
C GLN A 372 -14.36 2.32 25.33
N ILE A 373 -13.07 2.12 25.06
CA ILE A 373 -12.38 2.62 23.87
C ILE A 373 -12.27 1.52 22.80
N GLN A 374 -12.01 1.94 21.56
CA GLN A 374 -11.78 1.01 20.46
C GLN A 374 -10.55 0.12 20.73
N VAL A 375 -10.63 -1.15 20.32
CA VAL A 375 -9.58 -2.16 20.58
C VAL A 375 -8.21 -1.74 20.04
N SER A 376 -8.13 -1.18 18.83
CA SER A 376 -6.90 -0.64 18.24
C SER A 376 -6.25 0.45 19.10
N VAL A 377 -7.05 1.38 19.61
CA VAL A 377 -6.59 2.44 20.54
C VAL A 377 -6.08 1.81 21.84
N LEU A 378 -6.78 0.81 22.37
CA LEU A 378 -6.38 0.07 23.55
C LEU A 378 -5.03 -0.64 23.35
N MET A 379 -4.82 -1.28 22.20
CA MET A 379 -3.54 -1.91 21.86
C MET A 379 -2.40 -0.90 21.85
N HIS A 380 -2.56 0.27 21.22
CA HIS A 380 -1.54 1.32 21.24
C HIS A 380 -1.29 1.88 22.65
N VAL A 381 -2.33 2.02 23.48
CA VAL A 381 -2.19 2.40 24.90
C VAL A 381 -1.35 1.38 25.67
N LEU A 382 -1.59 0.08 25.46
CA LEU A 382 -0.80 -1.00 26.09
C LEU A 382 0.66 -0.99 25.61
N ILE A 383 0.90 -0.75 24.32
CA ILE A 383 2.26 -0.58 23.78
C ILE A 383 2.96 0.61 24.46
N CYS A 384 2.28 1.74 24.62
CA CYS A 384 2.85 2.89 25.35
C CYS A 384 3.21 2.51 26.79
N LEU A 385 2.31 1.79 27.48
CA LEU A 385 2.52 1.36 28.86
C LEU A 385 3.68 0.36 29.01
N SER A 386 3.96 -0.48 28.02
CA SER A 386 5.10 -1.42 28.06
C SER A 386 6.46 -0.70 27.98
N TYR A 387 6.55 0.39 27.21
CA TYR A 387 7.75 1.23 27.21
C TYR A 387 7.92 2.02 28.51
N LEU A 388 6.80 2.36 29.17
CA LEU A 388 6.79 3.03 30.47
C LEU A 388 6.91 2.08 31.67
N SER A 389 6.92 0.77 31.46
CA SER A 389 7.11 -0.24 32.52
C SER A 389 8.57 -0.67 32.71
N LYS A 390 9.52 0.06 32.12
CA LYS A 390 10.96 -0.18 32.28
C LYS A 390 11.46 0.35 33.63
N GLU A 391 12.58 -0.19 34.13
CA GLU A 391 13.14 0.14 35.45
C GLU A 391 13.36 1.63 35.68
N ASN A 392 13.68 2.39 34.62
CA ASN A 392 13.88 3.84 34.68
C ASN A 392 12.63 4.61 35.15
N PHE A 393 11.45 3.99 35.10
CA PHE A 393 10.17 4.54 35.57
C PHE A 393 9.63 3.85 36.83
N ALA A 394 10.44 3.06 37.54
CA ALA A 394 10.01 2.26 38.70
C ALA A 394 9.27 3.10 39.77
N LYS A 395 9.73 4.33 40.02
CA LYS A 395 9.06 5.24 40.96
C LYS A 395 7.64 5.59 40.50
N GLN A 396 7.47 5.95 39.23
CA GLN A 396 6.17 6.27 38.66
C GLN A 396 5.26 5.04 38.64
N MET A 397 5.82 3.87 38.34
CA MET A 397 5.08 2.61 38.36
C MET A 397 4.51 2.30 39.76
N GLU A 398 5.31 2.51 40.81
CA GLU A 398 4.86 2.36 42.20
C GLU A 398 3.75 3.38 42.53
N GLU A 399 3.97 4.66 42.21
CA GLU A 399 3.00 5.74 42.48
C GLU A 399 1.65 5.53 41.78
N CYS A 400 1.65 4.97 40.55
CA CYS A 400 0.45 4.70 39.76
C CYS A 400 -0.19 3.33 40.07
N ARG A 401 0.41 2.52 40.95
CA ARG A 401 0.04 1.12 41.20
C ARG A 401 -0.03 0.30 39.90
N PHE A 402 0.98 0.48 39.05
CA PHE A 402 0.99 -0.04 37.68
C PHE A 402 0.68 -1.54 37.61
N VAL A 403 1.40 -2.36 38.39
CA VAL A 403 1.28 -3.82 38.37
C VAL A 403 -0.13 -4.27 38.77
N GLU A 404 -0.67 -3.72 39.87
CA GLU A 404 -2.03 -4.00 40.34
C GLU A 404 -3.07 -3.68 39.25
N ARG A 405 -2.96 -2.51 38.62
CA ARG A 405 -3.92 -2.08 37.59
C ARG A 405 -3.85 -2.90 36.31
N ILE A 406 -2.67 -3.36 35.92
CA ILE A 406 -2.50 -4.27 34.77
C ILE A 406 -3.11 -5.64 35.10
N SER A 407 -2.85 -6.19 36.29
CA SER A 407 -3.44 -7.46 36.72
C SER A 407 -4.96 -7.40 36.78
N GLU A 408 -5.51 -6.35 37.39
CA GLU A 408 -6.96 -6.10 37.42
C GLU A 408 -7.55 -5.98 36.00
N PHE A 409 -6.85 -5.29 35.09
CA PHE A 409 -7.30 -5.15 33.71
C PHE A 409 -7.32 -6.50 32.99
N VAL A 410 -6.27 -7.32 33.11
CA VAL A 410 -6.20 -8.65 32.48
C VAL A 410 -7.33 -9.55 33.00
N GLU A 411 -7.55 -9.56 34.32
CA GLU A 411 -8.65 -10.32 34.93
C GLU A 411 -10.00 -9.86 34.39
N TYR A 412 -10.28 -8.55 34.44
CA TYR A 412 -11.50 -7.96 33.93
C TYR A 412 -11.72 -8.28 32.43
N TYR A 413 -10.70 -8.07 31.60
CA TYR A 413 -10.80 -8.21 30.16
C TYR A 413 -10.96 -9.68 29.73
N SER A 414 -10.41 -10.63 30.51
CA SER A 414 -10.56 -12.06 30.26
C SER A 414 -12.00 -12.57 30.39
N VAL A 415 -12.80 -11.92 31.24
CA VAL A 415 -14.20 -12.32 31.51
C VAL A 415 -15.23 -11.52 30.72
N ILE A 416 -14.82 -10.55 29.89
CA ILE A 416 -15.73 -9.84 29.00
C ILE A 416 -16.33 -10.84 28.01
N ASN A 417 -17.66 -10.92 27.96
CA ASN A 417 -18.37 -11.68 26.95
C ASN A 417 -18.32 -10.92 25.62
N THR A 418 -17.88 -11.58 24.55
CA THR A 418 -17.94 -11.02 23.21
C THR A 418 -19.05 -11.70 22.40
N GLU A 419 -19.70 -10.93 21.53
CA GLU A 419 -20.90 -11.38 20.80
C GLU A 419 -20.58 -12.05 19.46
N ASN A 420 -19.35 -11.91 18.95
CA ASN A 420 -18.94 -12.43 17.65
C ASN A 420 -17.48 -12.93 17.62
N GLU A 421 -17.15 -13.76 16.63
CA GLU A 421 -15.84 -14.39 16.47
C GLU A 421 -14.70 -13.36 16.29
N ALA A 422 -14.97 -12.26 15.60
CA ALA A 422 -14.00 -11.18 15.41
C ALA A 422 -13.61 -10.53 16.75
N ALA A 423 -14.59 -10.25 17.61
CA ALA A 423 -14.36 -9.67 18.93
C ALA A 423 -13.62 -10.64 19.87
N GLU A 424 -13.81 -11.97 19.71
CA GLU A 424 -12.97 -12.92 20.45
C GLU A 424 -11.52 -12.96 19.95
N ILE A 425 -11.29 -12.83 18.65
CA ILE A 425 -9.92 -12.71 18.10
C ILE A 425 -9.24 -11.46 18.64
N ASP A 426 -9.94 -10.32 18.62
CA ASP A 426 -9.47 -9.05 19.19
C ASP A 426 -9.17 -9.17 20.68
N LYS A 427 -10.08 -9.80 21.43
CA LYS A 427 -9.90 -10.03 22.87
C LYS A 427 -8.68 -10.88 23.15
N LYS A 428 -8.52 -11.98 22.42
CA LYS A 428 -7.34 -12.86 22.52
C LYS A 428 -6.07 -12.08 22.21
N THR A 429 -6.07 -11.27 21.16
CA THR A 429 -4.91 -10.46 20.76
C THR A 429 -4.47 -9.50 21.87
N VAL A 430 -5.42 -8.81 22.51
CA VAL A 430 -5.13 -7.91 23.65
C VAL A 430 -4.56 -8.67 24.85
N LEU A 431 -5.12 -9.83 25.18
CA LEU A 431 -4.65 -10.65 26.30
C LEU A 431 -3.24 -11.23 26.02
N ASP A 432 -3.01 -11.73 24.81
CA ASP A 432 -1.70 -12.22 24.38
C ASP A 432 -0.66 -11.09 24.43
N LEU A 433 -1.03 -9.88 23.99
CA LEU A 433 -0.19 -8.68 24.05
C LEU A 433 0.18 -8.33 25.51
N CYS A 434 -0.80 -8.32 26.42
CA CYS A 434 -0.54 -8.11 27.85
C CYS A 434 0.37 -9.18 28.45
N ALA A 435 0.12 -10.45 28.11
CA ALA A 435 0.92 -11.55 28.62
C ALA A 435 2.39 -11.45 28.17
N HIS A 436 2.63 -11.03 26.93
CA HIS A 436 3.98 -10.85 26.42
C HIS A 436 4.70 -9.61 26.98
N MET A 437 3.98 -8.52 27.21
CA MET A 437 4.59 -7.24 27.62
C MET A 437 4.75 -7.08 29.13
N PHE A 438 3.89 -7.71 29.95
CA PHE A 438 3.80 -7.41 31.39
C PHE A 438 3.97 -8.62 32.31
N HIS A 439 4.08 -9.85 31.81
CA HIS A 439 4.42 -10.95 32.70
C HIS A 439 5.84 -10.79 33.26
N PRO A 440 6.04 -11.00 34.57
CA PRO A 440 7.37 -11.07 35.15
C PRO A 440 8.12 -12.20 34.43
N LYS A 441 9.19 -11.86 33.70
CA LYS A 441 10.15 -12.87 33.26
C LYS A 441 10.68 -13.51 34.55
N ASP A 442 10.54 -14.83 34.71
CA ASP A 442 11.10 -15.56 35.84
C ASP A 442 12.59 -15.22 35.98
N THR A 443 12.93 -14.31 36.89
CA THR A 443 14.30 -13.91 37.23
C THR A 443 15.05 -14.98 38.03
N SER A 444 14.45 -16.16 38.22
CA SER A 444 15.04 -17.28 38.94
C SER A 444 16.08 -18.06 38.12
N LEU A 445 16.20 -17.79 36.82
CA LEU A 445 17.25 -18.32 35.96
C LEU A 445 18.10 -17.15 35.43
N ASP A 446 19.19 -16.90 36.14
CA ASP A 446 20.25 -15.94 35.81
C ASP A 446 20.98 -16.35 34.52
N ASN A 447 20.33 -16.12 33.38
CA ASN A 447 20.93 -16.20 32.05
C ASN A 447 20.65 -14.86 31.36
N SER A 448 21.54 -13.88 31.55
CA SER A 448 21.46 -12.54 30.97
C SER A 448 21.25 -12.55 29.44
N GLU A 449 21.80 -13.53 28.73
CA GLU A 449 21.61 -13.72 27.29
C GLU A 449 20.15 -14.02 26.90
N THR A 450 19.39 -14.76 27.73
CA THR A 450 17.97 -15.05 27.46
C THR A 450 17.05 -13.87 27.74
N VAL A 451 17.44 -12.96 28.65
CA VAL A 451 16.68 -11.75 28.93
C VAL A 451 16.76 -10.79 27.74
N GLU A 452 17.98 -10.53 27.24
CA GLU A 452 18.23 -9.72 26.03
C GLU A 452 17.56 -10.33 24.79
N LEU A 453 17.66 -11.66 24.59
CA LEU A 453 17.01 -12.35 23.47
C LEU A 453 15.47 -12.25 23.51
N ASN A 454 14.89 -12.22 24.71
CA ASN A 454 13.43 -12.09 24.89
C ASN A 454 12.97 -10.63 24.74
N GLU A 455 13.79 -9.63 25.09
CA GLU A 455 13.50 -8.22 24.76
C GLU A 455 13.53 -7.99 23.25
N LEU A 456 14.53 -8.56 22.57
CA LEU A 456 14.64 -8.52 21.11
C LEU A 456 13.39 -9.08 20.42
N LYS A 457 12.88 -10.23 20.90
CA LYS A 457 11.66 -10.87 20.35
C LYS A 457 10.39 -10.07 20.58
N THR A 458 10.27 -9.37 21.71
CA THR A 458 9.11 -8.52 21.99
C THR A 458 9.16 -7.27 21.10
N GLU A 459 10.34 -6.66 20.93
CA GLU A 459 10.52 -5.54 19.99
C GLU A 459 10.25 -5.94 18.54
N ASP A 460 10.72 -7.11 18.10
CA ASP A 460 10.51 -7.60 16.73
C ASP A 460 9.02 -7.82 16.41
N ARG A 461 8.21 -8.31 17.37
CA ARG A 461 6.75 -8.47 17.20
C ARG A 461 6.00 -7.15 17.22
N ILE A 462 6.42 -6.19 18.06
CA ILE A 462 5.86 -4.83 18.03
C ILE A 462 6.14 -4.20 16.67
N ARG A 463 7.36 -4.36 16.13
CA ARG A 463 7.71 -3.90 14.79
C ARG A 463 6.94 -4.62 13.69
N GLU A 464 6.70 -5.92 13.79
CA GLU A 464 5.89 -6.68 12.83
C GLU A 464 4.45 -6.13 12.77
N TYR A 465 3.84 -5.88 13.94
CA TYR A 465 2.51 -5.26 14.03
C TYR A 465 2.49 -3.82 13.49
N GLU A 466 3.49 -3.01 13.83
CA GLU A 466 3.65 -1.65 13.30
C GLU A 466 3.86 -1.65 11.77
N ASN A 467 4.57 -2.65 11.22
CA ASN A 467 4.80 -2.81 9.78
C ASN A 467 3.55 -3.26 9.03
N GLU A 468 2.74 -4.18 9.59
CA GLU A 468 1.45 -4.60 9.02
C GLU A 468 0.45 -3.43 8.98
N GLN A 469 0.39 -2.62 10.05
CA GLN A 469 -0.35 -1.36 10.04
C GLN A 469 0.26 -0.36 9.04
N GLY A 470 1.58 -0.40 8.87
CA GLY A 470 2.36 0.37 7.90
C GLY A 470 1.98 0.16 6.43
N GLU A 471 1.53 -1.04 6.06
CA GLU A 471 1.08 -1.33 4.69
C GLU A 471 -0.35 -0.82 4.42
N LEU A 472 -1.22 -0.75 5.44
CA LEU A 472 -2.56 -0.14 5.36
C LEU A 472 -2.53 1.39 5.13
N ILE A 473 -1.37 2.03 5.35
CA ILE A 473 -1.12 3.49 5.19
C ILE A 473 -1.18 3.96 3.71
N PHE A 474 -1.08 3.04 2.74
CA PHE A 474 -1.05 3.35 1.31
C PHE A 474 -2.42 3.65 0.69
N GLU A 475 -3.52 3.50 1.42
CA GLU A 475 -4.83 3.94 0.95
C GLU A 475 -4.94 5.47 1.02
N CYS A 476 -4.54 6.11 -0.08
CA CYS A 476 -4.94 7.49 -0.36
C CYS A 476 -6.47 7.57 -0.21
N PHE A 477 -6.92 8.31 0.81
CA PHE A 477 -8.32 8.41 1.20
C PHE A 477 -9.19 8.90 0.03
N GLN A 478 -10.37 8.32 -0.13
CA GLN A 478 -11.46 8.93 -0.90
C GLN A 478 -12.13 9.98 -0.01
N ASP A 479 -12.47 11.15 -0.55
CA ASP A 479 -13.15 12.18 0.22
C ASP A 479 -14.54 11.69 0.61
N GLU A 480 -14.78 11.53 1.91
CA GLU A 480 -16.15 11.61 2.44
C GLU A 480 -16.55 13.08 2.38
N VAL A 481 -17.54 13.40 1.54
CA VAL A 481 -18.08 14.76 1.46
C VAL A 481 -18.83 15.04 2.76
N SER A 482 -18.34 16.00 3.53
CA SER A 482 -18.97 16.53 4.76
C SER A 482 -20.39 17.02 4.54
#